data_AF-A0A8T0Z3V1-F1
#
_entry.id   AF-A0A8T0Z3V1-F1
#
_cell.length_a   1.000
_cell.length_b   1.000
_cell.length_c   1.000
_cell.angle_alpha   90.00
_cell.angle_beta   90.00
_cell.angle_gamma   90.00
#
_symmetry.space_group_name_H-M   'P 1'
#
loop_
_entity.id
_entity.type
_entity.pdbx_description
1 polymer ?
#
loop_
_entity_poly.entity_id
_entity_poly.type
_entity_poly.pdbx_seq_one_letter_code
_entity_poly.pdbx_strand_id
1 'polypeptide(L)'
;MCRLSLLLCMKLQTQSSVEIGYSVNFNGPDASGAVDGVTLMEKFDEDGHALLVWTSMMVESDGRPHFTSQGWISVKKLPSNPDVTRSTSQLLGQFMAKSRQERVQLKILEHAELQN
;
A
#
# COMPACT_ATOMS: atom_id res chain seq x y z
N MET A 1 -3.93 23.99 -6.83
CA MET A 1 -3.33 23.01 -5.88
C MET A 1 -4.20 21.78 -5.87
N CYS A 2 -3.69 20.64 -6.34
CA CYS A 2 -4.39 19.36 -6.25
C CYS A 2 -4.31 18.84 -4.81
N ARG A 3 -5.45 18.46 -4.22
CA ARG A 3 -5.48 17.90 -2.86
C ARG A 3 -5.59 16.38 -2.95
N LEU A 4 -4.61 15.70 -2.37
CA LEU A 4 -4.61 14.25 -2.20
C LEU A 4 -5.36 13.89 -0.92
N SER A 5 -6.30 12.96 -1.02
CA SER A 5 -6.90 12.31 0.15
C SER A 5 -6.72 10.80 0.07
N LEU A 6 -6.18 10.22 1.13
CA LEU A 6 -5.99 8.78 1.29
C LEU A 6 -6.88 8.32 2.45
N LEU A 7 -7.84 7.45 2.15
CA LEU A 7 -8.61 6.74 3.16
C LEU A 7 -8.06 5.33 3.30
N LEU A 8 -7.73 4.92 4.52
CA LEU A 8 -7.28 3.56 4.84
C LEU A 8 -8.39 2.84 5.61
N CYS A 9 -8.66 1.58 5.22
CA CYS A 9 -9.63 0.72 5.88
C CYS A 9 -9.00 -0.67 6.10
N MET A 10 -8.82 -1.06 7.36
CA MET A 10 -8.43 -2.44 7.67
C MET A 10 -9.65 -3.34 7.48
N LYS A 11 -9.58 -4.23 6.49
CA LYS A 11 -10.68 -5.15 6.15
C LYS A 11 -10.58 -6.47 6.91
N LEU A 12 -9.35 -6.95 7.13
CA LEU A 12 -9.07 -8.15 7.90
C LEU A 12 -7.74 -8.00 8.64
N GLN A 13 -7.70 -8.43 9.90
CA GLN A 13 -6.47 -8.53 10.68
C GLN A 13 -6.49 -9.80 11.53
N THR A 14 -5.54 -10.68 11.25
CA THR A 14 -5.26 -11.88 12.05
C THR A 14 -3.82 -11.81 12.57
N GLN A 15 -3.37 -12.85 13.27
CA GLN A 15 -1.99 -12.93 13.76
C GLN A 15 -0.95 -13.06 12.63
N SER A 16 -1.35 -13.58 11.47
CA SER A 16 -0.46 -13.88 10.34
C SER A 16 -0.87 -13.23 9.03
N SER A 17 -1.99 -12.53 8.97
CA SER A 17 -2.47 -11.90 7.73
C SER A 17 -3.17 -10.59 8.00
N VAL A 18 -2.99 -9.65 7.09
CA VAL A 18 -3.61 -8.33 7.10
C VAL A 18 -4.10 -7.99 5.70
N GLU A 19 -5.36 -7.59 5.60
CA GLU A 19 -5.93 -6.98 4.40
C GLU A 19 -6.24 -5.51 4.67
N ILE A 20 -5.67 -4.65 3.82
CA ILE A 20 -5.83 -3.20 3.89
C ILE A 20 -6.46 -2.74 2.59
N GLY A 21 -7.72 -2.30 2.67
CA GLY A 21 -8.35 -1.51 1.61
C GLY A 21 -7.91 -0.06 1.72
N TYR A 22 -7.82 0.63 0.59
CA TYR A 22 -7.62 2.07 0.57
C TYR A 22 -8.27 2.70 -0.65
N SER A 23 -8.64 3.97 -0.50
CA SER A 23 -9.16 4.79 -1.59
C SER A 23 -8.33 6.07 -1.68
N VAL A 24 -7.91 6.41 -2.88
CA VAL A 24 -7.15 7.63 -3.17
C VAL A 24 -8.00 8.51 -4.07
N ASN A 25 -8.37 9.69 -3.56
CA ASN A 25 -9.10 10.68 -4.34
C ASN A 25 -8.22 11.90 -4.62
N PHE A 26 -8.25 12.33 -5.88
CA PHE A 26 -7.67 13.58 -6.35
C PHE A 26 -8.79 14.59 -6.58
N ASN A 27 -8.76 15.68 -5.83
CA ASN A 27 -9.62 16.83 -6.12
C ASN A 27 -8.77 17.87 -6.85
N GLY A 28 -8.89 17.89 -8.18
CA GLY A 28 -8.30 18.88 -9.07
C GLY A 28 -9.15 19.01 -10.35
N PRO A 29 -9.19 20.20 -10.98
CA PRO A 29 -10.02 20.45 -12.17
C PRO A 29 -9.65 19.54 -13.36
N ASP A 30 -8.40 19.07 -13.44
CA ASP A 30 -7.88 18.30 -14.59
C ASP A 30 -7.54 16.84 -14.25
N ALA A 31 -7.74 16.42 -13.00
CA ALA A 31 -7.40 15.08 -12.51
C ALA A 31 -8.50 14.57 -11.58
N SER A 32 -9.68 14.28 -12.12
CA SER A 32 -10.70 13.50 -11.40
C SER A 32 -10.40 12.01 -11.59
N GLY A 33 -10.05 11.31 -10.52
CA GLY A 33 -9.85 9.87 -10.59
C GLY A 33 -9.75 9.27 -9.19
N ALA A 34 -10.84 8.73 -8.68
CA ALA A 34 -10.76 7.87 -7.51
C ALA A 34 -10.09 6.57 -7.93
N VAL A 35 -8.99 6.19 -7.28
CA VAL A 35 -8.44 4.83 -7.40
C VAL A 35 -8.65 4.11 -6.07
N ASP A 36 -9.31 2.97 -6.15
CA ASP A 36 -9.43 2.05 -5.03
C ASP A 36 -8.28 1.06 -5.06
N GLY A 37 -7.92 0.52 -3.92
CA GLY A 37 -6.89 -0.50 -3.85
C GLY A 37 -7.03 -1.40 -2.66
N VAL A 38 -6.35 -2.52 -2.76
CA VAL A 38 -6.24 -3.51 -1.70
C VAL A 38 -4.81 -3.99 -1.62
N THR A 39 -4.31 -4.14 -0.40
CA THR A 39 -3.08 -4.87 -0.11
C THR A 39 -3.42 -6.04 0.79
N LEU A 40 -3.09 -7.24 0.34
CA LEU A 40 -3.01 -8.41 1.17
C LEU A 40 -1.57 -8.59 1.62
N MET A 41 -1.38 -8.83 2.91
CA MET A 41 -0.09 -9.13 3.50
C MET A 41 -0.20 -10.41 4.32
N GLU A 42 0.78 -11.29 4.16
CA GLU A 42 0.91 -12.55 4.88
C GLU A 42 2.24 -12.60 5.59
N LYS A 43 2.24 -13.22 6.76
CA LYS A 43 3.39 -13.38 7.63
C LYS A 43 3.64 -14.86 7.85
N PHE A 44 4.87 -15.26 7.58
CA PHE A 44 5.39 -16.60 7.84
C PHE A 44 6.42 -16.47 8.97
N ASP A 45 6.12 -17.08 10.11
CA ASP A 45 7.03 -17.13 11.23
C ASP A 45 8.01 -18.29 11.05
N GLU A 46 9.30 -17.97 10.97
CA GLU A 46 10.38 -18.94 10.94
C GLU A 46 11.27 -18.80 12.19
N ASP A 47 12.17 -19.75 12.39
CA ASP A 47 13.12 -19.70 13.49
C ASP A 47 14.07 -18.52 13.31
N GLY A 48 14.11 -17.64 14.31
CA GLY A 48 14.98 -16.45 14.31
C GLY A 48 14.60 -15.33 13.34
N HIS A 49 13.56 -15.48 12.52
CA HIS A 49 13.08 -14.42 11.61
C HIS A 49 11.60 -14.55 11.23
N ALA A 50 11.04 -13.53 10.60
CA ALA A 50 9.70 -13.54 10.04
C ALA A 50 9.75 -13.04 8.60
N LEU A 51 9.13 -13.77 7.68
CA LEU A 51 8.94 -13.36 6.30
C LEU A 51 7.59 -12.69 6.16
N LEU A 52 7.57 -11.46 5.66
CA LEU A 52 6.37 -10.73 5.30
C LEU A 52 6.28 -10.70 3.78
N VAL A 53 5.20 -11.22 3.23
CA VAL A 53 4.90 -11.19 1.79
C VAL A 53 3.68 -10.31 1.58
N TRP A 54 3.69 -9.48 0.56
CA TRP A 54 2.51 -8.69 0.21
C TRP A 54 2.21 -8.73 -1.28
N THR A 55 0.93 -8.60 -1.57
CA THR A 55 0.39 -8.35 -2.91
C THR A 55 -0.53 -7.14 -2.82
N SER A 56 -0.32 -6.14 -3.68
CA SER A 56 -1.12 -4.93 -3.74
C SER A 56 -1.66 -4.72 -5.14
N MET A 57 -2.89 -4.25 -5.22
CA MET A 57 -3.53 -3.83 -6.47
C MET A 57 -4.21 -2.47 -6.28
N MET A 58 -4.10 -1.61 -7.28
CA MET A 58 -4.92 -0.41 -7.45
C MET A 58 -5.77 -0.58 -8.70
N VAL A 59 -7.01 -0.13 -8.61
CA VAL A 59 -8.04 -0.27 -9.64
C VAL A 59 -8.63 1.11 -9.88
N GLU A 60 -8.80 1.46 -11.15
CA GLU A 60 -9.54 2.66 -11.53
C GLU A 60 -11.05 2.44 -11.36
N SER A 61 -11.81 3.54 -11.41
CA SER A 61 -13.28 3.49 -11.29
C SER A 61 -13.97 2.62 -12.35
N ASP A 62 -13.32 2.37 -13.49
CA ASP A 62 -13.83 1.52 -14.57
C ASP A 62 -13.49 0.02 -14.40
N GLY A 63 -12.81 -0.33 -13.29
CA GLY A 63 -12.40 -1.70 -12.97
C GLY A 63 -11.05 -2.11 -13.56
N ARG A 64 -10.35 -1.25 -14.31
CA ARG A 64 -9.04 -1.59 -14.87
C ARG A 64 -7.94 -1.60 -13.80
N PRO A 65 -7.07 -2.63 -13.77
CA PRO A 65 -5.89 -2.62 -12.90
C PRO A 65 -4.98 -1.48 -13.29
N HIS A 66 -4.78 -0.54 -12.37
CA HIS A 66 -3.87 0.58 -12.55
C HIS A 66 -2.43 0.22 -12.13
N PHE A 67 -2.31 -0.56 -11.05
CA PHE A 67 -1.02 -0.92 -10.48
C PHE A 67 -1.12 -2.24 -9.78
N THR A 68 -0.11 -3.08 -9.95
CA THR A 68 0.07 -4.29 -9.17
C THR A 68 1.49 -4.30 -8.62
N SER A 69 1.64 -4.63 -7.34
CA SER A 69 2.95 -4.92 -6.76
C SER A 69 2.91 -6.18 -5.93
N GLN A 70 4.02 -6.90 -5.98
CA GLN A 70 4.30 -7.99 -5.06
C GLN A 70 5.69 -7.77 -4.49
N GLY A 71 5.87 -8.11 -3.23
CA GLY A 71 7.18 -8.07 -2.62
C GLY A 71 7.22 -8.85 -1.33
N TRP A 72 8.43 -8.98 -0.81
CA TRP A 72 8.68 -9.67 0.44
C TRP A 72 9.80 -9.00 1.21
N ILE A 73 9.74 -9.07 2.53
CA ILE A 73 10.76 -8.59 3.45
C ILE A 73 10.98 -9.66 4.52
N SER A 74 12.24 -10.00 4.77
CA SER A 74 12.65 -10.86 5.89
C SER A 74 13.10 -10.00 7.06
N VAL A 75 12.56 -10.26 8.24
CA VAL A 75 12.82 -9.50 9.46
C VAL A 75 13.42 -10.42 10.51
N LYS A 76 14.67 -10.16 10.90
CA LYS A 76 15.33 -10.93 11.95
C LYS A 76 14.68 -10.65 13.32
N LYS A 77 14.33 -11.70 14.06
CA LYS A 77 13.83 -11.62 15.43
C LYS A 77 15.02 -11.41 16.36
N LEU A 78 15.00 -10.31 17.13
CA LEU A 78 16.00 -10.10 18.18
C LEU A 78 15.53 -10.77 19.47
N PRO A 79 16.41 -11.44 20.23
CA PRO A 79 16.04 -12.09 21.49
C PRO A 79 15.40 -11.14 22.51
N SER A 80 15.75 -9.85 22.45
CA SER A 80 15.22 -8.79 23.32
C SER A 80 13.84 -8.27 22.91
N ASN A 81 13.34 -8.64 21.73
CA ASN A 81 12.04 -8.21 21.23
C ASN A 81 11.42 -9.31 20.34
N PRO A 82 10.76 -10.31 20.94
CA PRO A 82 10.14 -11.40 20.18
C PRO A 82 8.90 -10.92 19.39
N ASP A 83 8.33 -9.77 19.73
CA ASP A 83 7.07 -9.25 19.18
C ASP A 83 7.27 -8.21 18.06
N VAL A 84 8.42 -8.31 17.37
CA VAL A 84 8.82 -7.48 16.23
C VAL A 84 7.71 -7.35 15.18
N THR A 85 6.86 -8.37 15.05
CA THR A 85 5.75 -8.43 14.10
C THR A 85 4.88 -7.18 14.07
N ARG A 86 4.42 -6.67 15.22
CA ARG A 86 3.47 -5.55 15.24
C ARG A 86 4.09 -4.26 14.74
N SER A 87 5.33 -4.01 15.14
CA SER A 87 6.11 -2.82 14.76
C SER A 87 6.47 -2.84 13.28
N THR A 88 6.84 -4.01 12.73
CA THR A 88 7.20 -4.11 11.31
C THR A 88 5.99 -4.01 10.39
N SER A 89 4.83 -4.56 10.78
CA SER A 89 3.60 -4.44 9.99
C SER A 89 3.14 -2.99 9.85
N GLN A 90 3.26 -2.18 10.91
CA GLN A 90 2.98 -0.74 10.84
C GLN A 90 3.97 0.00 9.93
N LEU A 91 5.26 -0.29 10.05
CA LEU A 91 6.29 0.34 9.21
C LEU A 91 6.11 -0.02 7.73
N LEU A 92 5.76 -1.28 7.42
CA LEU A 92 5.43 -1.71 6.06
C LEU A 92 4.20 -0.98 5.53
N GLY A 93 3.16 -0.87 6.34
CA GLY A 93 1.94 -0.13 5.99
C GLY A 93 2.25 1.31 5.58
N GLN A 94 3.13 1.99 6.33
CA GLN A 94 3.60 3.35 6.01
C GLN A 94 4.46 3.41 4.75
N PHE A 95 5.40 2.47 4.58
CA PHE A 95 6.25 2.40 3.38
C PHE A 95 5.42 2.21 2.11
N MET A 96 4.48 1.28 2.16
CA MET A 96 3.56 1.01 1.06
C MET A 96 2.65 2.20 0.78
N ALA A 97 2.14 2.87 1.83
CA ALA A 97 1.36 4.10 1.65
C ALA A 97 2.16 5.20 0.93
N LYS A 98 3.44 5.37 1.29
CA LYS A 98 4.32 6.35 0.67
C LYS A 98 4.65 6.01 -0.79
N SER A 99 5.04 4.77 -1.08
CA SER A 99 5.31 4.31 -2.46
C SER A 99 4.10 4.49 -3.38
N ARG A 100 2.89 4.24 -2.85
CA ARG A 100 1.63 4.49 -3.56
C ARG A 100 1.41 5.97 -3.85
N GLN A 101 1.66 6.85 -2.88
CA GLN A 101 1.55 8.30 -3.06
C GLN A 101 2.51 8.82 -4.14
N GLU A 102 3.76 8.35 -4.17
CA GLU A 102 4.75 8.74 -5.17
C GLU A 102 4.33 8.32 -6.59
N ARG A 103 3.83 7.08 -6.77
CA ARG A 103 3.33 6.58 -8.06
C ARG A 103 2.15 7.38 -8.58
N VAL A 104 1.25 7.70 -7.67
CA VAL A 104 0.09 8.54 -7.91
C VAL A 104 0.51 9.94 -8.37
N GLN A 105 1.49 10.56 -7.71
CA GLN A 105 1.99 11.88 -8.10
C GLN A 105 2.65 11.85 -9.47
N LEU A 106 3.38 10.78 -9.80
CA LEU A 106 3.97 10.59 -11.13
C LEU A 106 2.90 10.57 -12.22
N LYS A 107 1.78 9.87 -12.00
CA LYS A 107 0.68 9.82 -12.97
C LYS A 107 0.03 11.18 -13.21
N ILE A 108 -0.15 11.97 -12.15
CA ILE A 108 -0.68 13.34 -12.25
C ILE A 108 0.26 14.18 -13.11
N LEU A 109 1.57 14.05 -12.91
CA LEU A 109 2.56 14.74 -13.72
C LEU A 109 2.51 14.31 -15.19
N GLU A 110 2.47 13.00 -15.47
CA GLU A 110 2.34 12.45 -16.83
C GLU A 110 1.07 12.94 -17.55
N HIS A 111 -0.07 13.02 -16.84
CA HIS A 111 -1.31 13.56 -17.43
C HIS A 111 -1.23 15.06 -17.71
N ALA A 112 -0.59 15.82 -16.82
CA ALA A 112 -0.38 17.25 -17.02
C ALA A 112 0.58 17.54 -18.19
N GLU A 113 1.57 16.67 -18.44
CA GLU A 113 2.48 16.78 -19.57
C GLU A 113 1.79 16.46 -20.91
N LEU A 114 0.87 15.49 -20.95
CA LEU A 114 0.13 15.12 -22.16
C LEU A 114 -0.92 16.16 -22.60
N GLN A 115 -1.23 17.14 -21.75
CA GLN A 115 -2.20 18.21 -22.00
C GLN A 115 -1.56 19.55 -22.41
N ASN A 116 -0.22 19.63 -22.50
CA ASN A 116 0.54 20.76 -23.05
C ASN A 116 1.04 20.47 -24.47
#